data_AF-A0A7S2DDR5-F1
#
_entry.id   AF-A0A7S2DDR5-F1
#
_cell.length_a   1.000
_cell.length_b   1.000
_cell.length_c   1.000
_cell.angle_alpha   90.00
_cell.angle_beta   90.00
_cell.angle_gamma   90.00
#
_symmetry.space_group_name_H-M   'P 1'
#
loop_
_entity.id
_entity.type
_entity.pdbx_description
1 polymer ?
#
loop_
_entity_poly.entity_id
_entity_poly.type
_entity_poly.pdbx_seq_one_letter_code
_entity_poly.pdbx_strand_id
1 'polypeptide(L)'
;DLTKFSAPKESNAPRRYHFVLFTDAIAYGVTTTTNAASASKNTHAITTYRFHRLVSIEAFFPNVEDSPNQFIIKGHSKNLRLEADSKAEKDEWVKDLAALTLKSRPKSNKR
;
A
#
# COMPACT_ATOMS: atom_id res chain seq x y z
N ASP A 1 12.93 10.49 43.77
CA ASP A 1 11.69 10.01 43.14
C ASP A 1 11.76 10.37 41.66
N LEU A 2 11.98 9.38 40.80
CA LEU A 2 12.22 9.55 39.37
C LEU A 2 10.93 9.21 38.63
N THR A 3 10.04 10.19 38.47
CA THR A 3 8.89 10.08 37.58
C THR A 3 9.39 9.90 36.14
N LYS A 4 9.50 8.64 35.71
CA LYS A 4 9.63 8.25 34.31
C LYS A 4 8.34 8.63 33.58
N PHE A 5 8.28 9.85 33.05
CA PHE A 5 7.37 10.17 31.96
C PHE A 5 7.84 9.39 30.74
N SER A 6 7.32 8.18 30.59
CA SER A 6 7.52 7.38 29.40
C SER A 6 6.80 8.09 28.25
N ALA A 7 7.54 8.47 27.21
CA ALA A 7 6.94 8.95 25.97
C ALA A 7 5.89 7.93 25.48
N PRO A 8 4.74 8.37 24.94
CA PRO A 8 3.75 7.46 24.43
C PRO A 8 4.42 6.58 23.37
N LYS A 9 4.49 5.28 23.63
CA LYS A 9 4.97 4.28 22.67
C LYS A 9 4.14 4.49 21.40
N GLU A 10 4.80 4.88 20.31
CA GLU A 10 4.16 4.93 19.00
C GLU A 10 3.49 3.59 18.77
N SER A 11 2.17 3.64 18.68
CA SER A 11 1.36 2.48 18.38
C SER A 11 1.81 1.94 17.03
N ASN A 12 2.49 0.78 17.04
CA ASN A 12 2.80 -0.02 15.86
C ASN A 12 1.54 -0.72 15.30
N ALA A 13 0.36 -0.12 15.47
CA ALA A 13 -0.85 -0.62 14.86
C ALA A 13 -0.75 -0.47 13.32
N PRO A 14 -1.19 -1.49 12.56
CA PRO A 14 -1.17 -1.43 11.11
C PRO A 14 -2.04 -0.24 10.64
N ARG A 15 -1.41 0.70 9.91
CA ARG A 15 -2.11 1.84 9.33
C ARG A 15 -2.77 1.41 8.03
N ARG A 16 -4.08 1.60 7.92
CA ARG A 16 -4.81 1.35 6.66
C ARG A 16 -4.51 2.45 5.65
N TYR A 17 -4.06 2.04 4.47
CA TYR A 17 -3.82 2.91 3.33
C TYR A 17 -4.60 2.39 2.12
N HIS A 18 -4.99 3.32 1.26
CA HIS A 18 -5.48 3.02 -0.08
C HIS A 18 -4.30 3.06 -1.06
N PHE A 19 -4.19 2.04 -1.90
CA PHE A 19 -3.09 1.88 -2.85
C PHE A 19 -3.61 1.90 -4.29
N VAL A 20 -2.85 2.53 -5.17
CA VAL A 20 -3.09 2.54 -6.62
C VAL A 20 -1.81 2.07 -7.30
N LEU A 21 -1.92 0.97 -8.05
CA LEU A 21 -0.82 0.35 -8.77
C LEU A 21 -0.73 0.90 -10.20
N PHE A 22 0.43 1.42 -10.57
CA PHE A 22 0.81 1.82 -11.92
C PHE A 22 1.76 0.80 -12.53
N THR A 23 2.18 1.01 -13.78
CA THR A 23 3.04 0.07 -14.50
C THR A 23 4.41 -0.15 -13.84
N ASP A 24 5.00 0.92 -13.28
CA ASP A 24 6.34 0.95 -12.70
C ASP A 24 6.39 1.59 -11.30
N ALA A 25 5.24 1.93 -10.74
CA ALA A 25 5.14 2.62 -9.45
C ALA A 25 3.86 2.25 -8.70
N ILE A 26 3.86 2.52 -7.39
CA ILE A 26 2.69 2.39 -6.53
C ILE A 26 2.50 3.71 -5.77
N ALA A 27 1.31 4.29 -5.89
CA ALA A 27 0.88 5.42 -5.08
C ALA A 27 0.06 4.91 -3.90
N TYR A 28 0.20 5.56 -2.75
CA TYR A 28 -0.66 5.26 -1.63
C TYR A 28 -1.00 6.51 -0.82
N GLY A 29 -2.15 6.44 -0.15
CA GLY A 29 -2.73 7.55 0.61
C GLY A 29 -3.65 7.05 1.72
N VAL A 30 -4.07 7.95 2.59
CA VAL A 30 -5.06 7.64 3.63
C VAL A 30 -6.44 8.04 3.16
N THR A 31 -7.43 7.21 3.46
CA THR A 31 -8.83 7.50 3.17
C THR A 31 -9.34 8.53 4.17
N THR A 32 -9.87 9.64 3.67
CA THR A 32 -10.57 10.66 4.45
C THR A 32 -12.03 10.68 4.04
N THR A 33 -12.89 10.14 4.89
CA THR A 33 -14.34 10.28 4.75
C THR A 33 -14.75 11.64 5.33
N THR A 34 -15.04 12.59 4.44
CA THR A 34 -15.66 13.84 4.86
C THR A 34 -17.16 13.64 4.84
N ASN A 35 -17.76 13.52 6.03
CA ASN A 35 -19.18 13.76 6.15
C ASN A 35 -19.38 15.23 5.81
N ALA A 36 -19.99 15.52 4.65
CA ALA A 36 -20.35 16.88 4.28
C ALA A 36 -21.41 17.37 5.28
N ALA A 37 -20.95 17.94 6.37
CA ALA A 37 -21.77 18.44 7.47
C ALA A 37 -22.35 19.80 7.10
N SER A 38 -23.07 19.92 5.98
CA SER A 38 -23.98 21.04 5.72
C SER A 38 -24.84 20.81 4.47
N ALA A 39 -26.16 20.76 4.69
CA ALA A 39 -27.20 21.18 3.74
C ALA A 39 -27.38 20.40 2.42
N SER A 40 -27.95 19.19 2.48
CA SER A 40 -28.90 18.66 1.48
C SER A 40 -29.45 17.31 1.94
N LYS A 41 -30.76 17.11 1.88
CA LYS A 41 -31.42 15.83 2.27
C LYS A 41 -31.02 14.62 1.40
N ASN A 42 -30.12 14.78 0.43
CA ASN A 42 -29.41 13.71 -0.28
C ASN A 42 -27.91 13.99 -0.26
N THR A 43 -27.22 13.55 0.79
CA THR A 43 -25.75 13.68 0.87
C THR A 43 -25.12 12.30 0.75
N HIS A 44 -24.66 11.93 -0.44
CA HIS A 44 -23.78 10.77 -0.60
C HIS A 44 -22.46 11.08 0.10
N ALA A 45 -21.99 10.16 0.95
CA ALA A 45 -20.67 10.30 1.56
C ALA A 45 -19.60 10.39 0.46
N ILE A 46 -18.80 11.45 0.48
CA ILE A 46 -17.69 11.60 -0.47
C ILE A 46 -16.46 11.01 0.18
N THR A 47 -15.99 9.89 -0.35
CA THR A 47 -14.71 9.30 0.03
C THR A 47 -13.61 10.05 -0.72
N THR A 48 -12.75 10.76 0.02
CA THR A 48 -11.56 11.41 -0.53
C THR A 48 -10.31 10.66 -0.10
N TYR A 49 -9.27 10.71 -0.91
CA TYR A 49 -7.98 10.08 -0.60
C TYR A 49 -6.91 11.16 -0.49
N ARG A 50 -6.28 11.25 0.68
CA ARG A 50 -5.13 12.13 0.87
C ARG A 50 -3.88 11.37 0.42
N PHE A 51 -3.32 11.79 -0.71
CA PHE A 51 -2.06 11.27 -1.22
C PHE A 51 -0.96 11.35 -0.15
N HIS A 52 -0.21 10.27 0.01
CA HIS A 52 0.91 10.20 0.94
C HIS A 52 2.24 10.10 0.20
N ARG A 53 2.42 9.11 -0.69
CA ARG A 53 3.67 8.92 -1.43
C ARG A 53 3.47 8.09 -2.70
N LEU A 54 4.36 8.30 -3.67
CA LEU A 54 4.57 7.46 -4.85
C LEU A 54 5.91 6.73 -4.70
N VAL A 55 5.94 5.43 -4.98
CA VAL A 55 7.14 4.58 -4.87
C VAL A 55 7.32 3.81 -6.17
N SER A 56 8.43 4.03 -6.87
CA SER A 56 8.81 3.21 -8.05
C SER A 56 9.10 1.77 -7.63
N ILE A 57 8.62 0.80 -8.39
CA ILE A 57 8.71 -0.63 -8.12
C ILE A 57 9.96 -1.19 -8.80
N GLU A 58 10.87 -1.77 -8.01
CA GLU A 58 12.06 -2.45 -8.53
C GLU A 58 11.85 -3.96 -8.59
N ALA A 59 11.26 -4.50 -7.52
CA ALA A 59 11.01 -5.92 -7.36
C ALA A 59 9.85 -6.13 -6.37
N PHE A 60 9.27 -7.32 -6.37
CA PHE A 60 8.31 -7.73 -5.35
C PHE A 60 8.63 -9.13 -4.84
N PHE A 61 8.25 -9.39 -3.59
CA PHE A 61 8.45 -10.65 -2.89
C PHE A 61 7.09 -11.11 -2.37
N PRO A 62 6.47 -12.14 -2.99
CA PRO A 62 5.09 -12.54 -2.69
C PRO A 62 4.94 -13.25 -1.34
N ASN A 63 6.01 -13.80 -0.78
CA ASN A 63 5.97 -14.57 0.46
C ASN A 63 6.86 -13.92 1.50
N VAL A 64 6.31 -13.73 2.69
CA VAL A 64 7.00 -13.25 3.89
C VAL A 64 6.71 -14.27 4.98
N GLU A 65 7.73 -14.71 5.72
CA GLU A 65 7.61 -15.83 6.67
C GLU A 65 6.57 -15.59 7.78
N ASP A 66 6.32 -14.32 8.11
CA ASP A 66 5.54 -13.95 9.30
C ASP A 66 4.01 -13.97 9.09
N SER A 67 3.49 -13.91 7.85
CA SER A 67 2.03 -13.93 7.61
C SER A 67 1.67 -14.36 6.18
N PRO A 68 0.66 -15.24 6.02
CA PRO A 68 0.22 -15.70 4.71
C PRO A 68 -0.37 -14.60 3.84
N ASN A 69 -0.84 -13.50 4.44
CA ASN A 69 -1.45 -12.36 3.73
C ASN A 69 -0.47 -11.20 3.49
N GLN A 70 0.79 -11.37 3.90
CA GLN A 70 1.82 -10.35 3.73
C GLN A 70 2.67 -10.58 2.49
N PHE A 71 3.13 -9.46 1.91
CA PHE A 71 4.05 -9.41 0.79
C PHE A 71 4.89 -8.12 0.86
N ILE A 72 6.03 -8.08 0.16
CA ILE A 72 6.93 -6.92 0.13
C ILE A 72 7.06 -6.39 -1.29
N ILE A 73 6.92 -5.08 -1.44
CA ILE A 73 7.31 -4.35 -2.65
C ILE A 73 8.61 -3.63 -2.33
N LYS A 74 9.68 -4.00 -3.05
CA LYS A 74 10.94 -3.29 -3.01
C LYS A 74 10.87 -2.13 -4.00
N GLY A 75 11.00 -0.92 -3.48
CA GLY A 75 11.01 0.28 -4.29
C GLY A 75 12.27 1.11 -4.08
N HIS A 76 12.58 1.94 -5.07
CA HIS A 76 13.84 2.69 -5.12
C HIS A 76 14.06 3.60 -3.90
N SER A 77 13.00 4.20 -3.38
CA SER A 77 13.07 5.12 -2.24
C SER A 77 12.66 4.48 -0.91
N LYS A 78 11.94 3.35 -0.95
CA LYS A 78 11.33 2.73 0.23
C LYS A 78 10.85 1.32 -0.09
N ASN A 79 11.07 0.41 0.86
CA ASN A 79 10.42 -0.90 0.86
C ASN A 79 9.06 -0.80 1.54
N LEU A 80 8.04 -1.35 0.91
CA LEU A 80 6.68 -1.42 1.45
C LEU A 80 6.42 -2.86 1.86
N ARG A 81 6.23 -3.11 3.15
CA ARG A 81 5.70 -4.36 3.68
C ARG A 81 4.20 -4.18 3.83
N LEU A 82 3.43 -4.91 3.02
CA LEU A 82 1.99 -4.78 2.91
C LEU A 82 1.32 -6.05 3.45
N GLU A 83 0.14 -5.87 4.03
CA GLU A 83 -0.73 -6.94 4.49
C GLU A 83 -2.08 -6.74 3.84
N ALA A 84 -2.54 -7.74 3.08
CA ALA A 84 -3.87 -7.75 2.49
C ALA A 84 -4.91 -8.13 3.55
N ASP A 85 -6.15 -7.64 3.39
CA ASP A 85 -7.28 -8.03 4.24
C ASP A 85 -7.63 -9.52 4.06
N SER A 86 -7.29 -10.11 2.90
CA SER A 86 -7.50 -11.54 2.64
C SER A 86 -6.42 -12.16 1.76
N LYS A 87 -6.33 -13.50 1.79
CA LYS A 87 -5.45 -14.25 0.88
C LYS A 87 -5.82 -14.00 -0.59
N ALA A 88 -7.11 -13.94 -0.91
CA ALA A 88 -7.58 -13.70 -2.27
C ALA A 88 -7.11 -12.33 -2.79
N GLU A 89 -7.23 -11.28 -1.96
CA GLU A 89 -6.72 -9.96 -2.30
C GLU A 89 -5.20 -9.97 -2.50
N LYS A 90 -4.45 -10.65 -1.62
CA LYS A 90 -3.01 -10.82 -1.83
C LYS A 90 -2.70 -11.53 -3.16
N ASP A 91 -3.42 -12.60 -3.49
CA ASP A 91 -3.19 -13.37 -4.70
C ASP A 91 -3.45 -12.51 -5.95
N GLU A 92 -4.45 -11.62 -5.93
CA GLU A 92 -4.69 -10.62 -6.98
C GLU A 92 -3.51 -9.63 -7.09
N TRP A 93 -3.05 -9.07 -5.98
CA TRP A 93 -1.87 -8.19 -5.95
C TRP A 93 -0.62 -8.86 -6.54
N VAL A 94 -0.35 -10.09 -6.14
CA VAL A 94 0.81 -10.86 -6.63
C VAL A 94 0.69 -11.11 -8.13
N LYS A 95 -0.49 -11.44 -8.62
CA LYS A 95 -0.75 -11.66 -10.04
C LYS A 95 -0.49 -10.40 -10.86
N ASP A 96 -0.98 -9.25 -10.40
CA ASP A 96 -0.81 -7.98 -11.09
C ASP A 96 0.66 -7.52 -11.08
N LEU A 97 1.35 -7.61 -9.94
CA LEU A 97 2.78 -7.31 -9.83
C LEU A 97 3.65 -8.24 -10.70
N ALA A 98 3.31 -9.53 -10.78
CA ALA A 98 3.98 -10.48 -11.66
C ALA A 98 3.81 -10.10 -13.14
N ALA A 99 2.59 -9.72 -13.53
CA ALA A 99 2.30 -9.28 -14.91
C ALA A 99 3.09 -8.03 -15.31
N LEU A 100 3.27 -7.08 -14.39
CA LEU A 100 4.07 -5.87 -14.61
C LEU A 100 5.57 -6.19 -14.79
N THR A 101 6.10 -7.08 -13.95
CA THR A 101 7.52 -7.49 -14.00
C THR A 101 7.85 -8.23 -15.31
N LEU A 102 6.91 -9.00 -15.86
CA LEU A 102 7.09 -9.68 -17.13
C LEU A 102 7.08 -8.71 -18.33
N LYS A 103 6.29 -7.64 -18.26
CA LYS A 103 6.20 -6.62 -19.33
C LYS A 103 7.42 -5.68 -19.38
N SER A 104 8.06 -5.44 -18.24
CA SER A 104 9.21 -4.51 -18.16
C SER A 104 10.54 -5.13 -18.58
N ARG A 105 10.62 -6.46 -18.77
CA ARG A 105 11.84 -7.09 -19.29
C ARG A 105 12.01 -6.71 -20.77
N PRO A 106 13.05 -5.95 -21.15
CA PRO A 106 13.34 -5.73 -22.57
C PRO A 106 13.51 -7.11 -23.20
N LYS A 107 12.80 -7.37 -24.31
CA LYS A 107 13.04 -8.56 -25.14
C LYS A 107 14.53 -8.55 -25.47
N SER A 108 15.28 -9.42 -24.81
CA SER A 108 16.71 -9.62 -25.07
C SER A 108 16.81 -10.10 -26.51
N ASN A 109 17.09 -9.17 -27.41
CA ASN A 109 17.28 -9.44 -28.82
C ASN A 109 18.69 -9.99 -28.98
N LYS A 110 18.91 -11.23 -28.52
CA LYS A 110 20.09 -12.00 -28.89
C LYS A 110 19.92 -12.38 -30.36
N ARG A 111 20.49 -11.54 -31.24
CA ARG A 111 20.88 -11.96 -32.58
C ARG A 111 21.99 -12.98 -32.50
#